data_AF-A0A2W4TUV0-F1
#
_entry.id   AF-A0A2W4TUV0-F1
#
_cell.length_a   1.000
_cell.length_b   1.000
_cell.length_c   1.000
_cell.angle_alpha   90.00
_cell.angle_beta   90.00
_cell.angle_gamma   90.00
#
_symmetry.space_group_name_H-M   'P 1'
#
loop_
_entity.id
_entity.type
_entity.pdbx_description
1 polymer ?
#
loop_
_entity_poly.entity_id
_entity_poly.type
_entity_poly.pdbx_seq_one_letter_code
_entity_poly.pdbx_strand_id
1 'polypeptide(L)'
;MEQDRLREIVSLVRQVRHDANNPLTAALGNVQLALGEPVLDDAEIRRTLRTVEAELLKLAEILRRLDAVKAFAAPAPTPPAPPA
;
A
#
# COMPACT_ATOMS: atom_id res chain seq x y z
N MET A 1 -15.68 24.72 0.51
CA MET A 1 -16.64 23.67 0.11
C MET A 1 -15.99 22.61 -0.79
N GLU A 2 -15.60 22.92 -2.03
CA GLU A 2 -15.03 21.90 -2.95
C GLU A 2 -13.59 21.48 -2.59
N GLN A 3 -12.75 22.44 -2.20
CA GLN A 3 -11.40 22.16 -1.70
C GLN A 3 -11.41 21.33 -0.40
N ASP A 4 -12.41 21.54 0.46
CA ASP A 4 -12.55 20.79 1.71
C ASP A 4 -12.94 19.33 1.43
N ARG A 5 -13.90 19.10 0.51
CA ARG A 5 -14.25 17.75 0.04
C ARG A 5 -13.06 17.03 -0.59
N LEU A 6 -12.26 17.72 -1.40
CA LEU A 6 -11.06 17.13 -1.98
C LEU A 6 -10.05 16.71 -0.90
N ARG A 7 -9.83 17.55 0.12
CA ARG A 7 -8.96 17.21 1.27
C ARG A 7 -9.48 16.00 2.04
N GLU A 8 -10.79 15.91 2.25
CA GLU A 8 -11.43 14.75 2.90
C GLU A 8 -11.20 13.47 2.11
N ILE A 9 -11.39 13.50 0.78
CA ILE A 9 -11.14 12.36 -0.11
C ILE A 9 -9.67 11.93 -0.04
N VAL A 10 -8.73 12.87 -0.14
CA VAL A 10 -7.29 12.57 -0.05
C VAL A 10 -6.94 11.97 1.31
N SER A 11 -7.52 12.50 2.40
CA SER A 11 -7.33 11.97 3.75
C SER A 11 -7.83 10.54 3.87
N LEU A 12 -9.05 10.26 3.36
CA LEU A 12 -9.63 8.93 3.36
C LEU A 12 -8.77 7.93 2.55
N VAL A 13 -8.33 8.31 1.35
CA VAL A 13 -7.45 7.46 0.52
C VAL A 13 -6.13 7.15 1.25
N ARG A 14 -5.55 8.15 1.91
CA ARG A 14 -4.32 7.97 2.70
C ARG A 14 -4.55 6.99 3.86
N GLN A 15 -5.67 7.13 4.57
CA GLN A 15 -6.04 6.26 5.68
C GLN A 15 -6.25 4.82 5.22
N VAL A 16 -7.08 4.61 4.20
CA VAL A 16 -7.36 3.28 3.64
C VAL A 16 -6.08 2.59 3.17
N ARG A 17 -5.18 3.30 2.48
CA ARG A 17 -3.90 2.72 2.05
C ARG A 17 -3.04 2.30 3.25
N HIS A 18 -2.95 3.13 4.27
CA HIS A 18 -2.21 2.79 5.49
C HIS A 18 -2.79 1.54 6.15
N ASP A 19 -4.11 1.50 6.31
CA ASP A 19 -4.80 0.41 6.99
C ASP A 19 -4.79 -0.89 6.18
N ALA A 20 -4.71 -0.81 4.85
CA ALA A 20 -4.56 -1.98 3.98
C ALA A 20 -3.11 -2.50 3.90
N ASN A 21 -2.11 -1.62 3.99
CA ASN A 21 -0.70 -2.04 3.90
C ASN A 21 -0.28 -2.95 5.07
N ASN A 22 -0.81 -2.73 6.27
CA ASN A 22 -0.49 -3.55 7.45
C ASN A 22 -0.92 -5.02 7.30
N PRO A 23 -2.20 -5.34 7.05
CA PRO A 23 -2.63 -6.72 6.84
C PRO A 23 -2.02 -7.33 5.58
N LEU A 24 -1.75 -6.53 4.54
CA LEU A 24 -1.07 -7.03 3.34
C LEU A 24 0.36 -7.49 3.61
N THR A 25 1.11 -6.68 4.36
CA THR A 25 2.48 -7.02 4.77
C THR A 25 2.48 -8.28 5.64
N ALA A 26 1.55 -8.37 6.58
CA ALA A 26 1.40 -9.56 7.43
C ALA A 26 1.03 -10.81 6.61
N ALA A 27 0.09 -10.71 5.67
CA ALA A 27 -0.31 -11.82 4.81
C ALA A 27 0.87 -12.31 3.95
N LEU A 28 1.59 -11.39 3.31
CA LEU A 28 2.75 -11.71 2.49
C LEU A 28 3.84 -12.42 3.32
N GLY A 29 4.14 -11.88 4.50
CA GLY A 29 5.10 -12.49 5.42
C GLY A 29 4.72 -13.92 5.83
N ASN A 30 3.44 -14.16 6.17
CA ASN A 30 2.97 -15.51 6.50
C ASN A 30 3.08 -16.48 5.32
N VAL A 31 2.73 -16.05 4.11
CA VAL A 31 2.87 -16.88 2.89
C VAL A 31 4.33 -17.21 2.61
N GLN A 32 5.23 -16.23 2.76
CA GLN A 32 6.67 -16.43 2.55
C GLN A 32 7.29 -17.35 3.60
N LEU A 33 6.88 -17.25 4.86
CA LEU A 33 7.26 -18.19 5.91
C LEU A 33 6.79 -19.61 5.57
N ALA A 34 5.52 -19.76 5.15
CA ALA A 34 4.96 -21.06 4.76
C ALA A 34 5.68 -21.66 3.52
N LEU A 35 6.06 -20.84 2.54
CA LEU A 35 6.83 -21.28 1.37
C LEU A 35 8.26 -21.72 1.70
N GLY A 36 8.82 -21.20 2.80
CA GLY A 36 10.13 -21.55 3.34
C GLY A 36 10.12 -22.77 4.27
N GLU A 37 8.95 -23.21 4.72
CA GLU A 37 8.79 -24.32 5.67
C GLU A 37 8.88 -25.69 4.97
N PRO A 38 9.90 -26.52 5.26
CA PRO A 38 10.08 -27.82 4.61
C PRO A 38 8.93 -28.81 4.84
N VAL A 39 8.18 -28.71 5.95
CA VAL A 39 7.03 -29.61 6.17
C VAL A 39 5.85 -29.32 5.22
N LEU A 40 5.83 -28.16 4.56
CA LEU A 40 4.83 -27.78 3.56
C LEU A 40 5.28 -28.01 2.12
N ASP A 41 6.21 -28.95 1.89
CA ASP A 41 6.82 -29.22 0.57
C ASP A 41 5.91 -30.01 -0.40
N ASP A 42 4.62 -30.13 -0.09
CA ASP A 42 3.64 -30.66 -1.02
C ASP A 42 3.50 -29.73 -2.24
N ALA A 43 3.62 -30.31 -3.44
CA ALA A 43 3.67 -29.54 -4.69
C ALA A 43 2.40 -28.72 -4.94
N GLU A 44 1.23 -29.22 -4.55
CA GLU A 44 -0.05 -28.54 -4.72
C GLU A 44 -0.18 -27.38 -3.72
N ILE A 45 0.22 -27.60 -2.47
CA ILE A 45 0.27 -26.56 -1.44
C ILE A 45 1.22 -25.43 -1.86
N ARG A 46 2.45 -25.76 -2.30
CA ARG A 46 3.42 -24.76 -2.76
C ARG A 46 2.91 -23.96 -3.95
N ARG A 47 2.26 -24.61 -4.92
CA ARG A 47 1.66 -23.94 -6.08
C ARG A 47 0.57 -22.96 -5.63
N THR A 48 -0.27 -23.37 -4.68
CA THR A 48 -1.32 -22.53 -4.12
C THR A 48 -0.72 -21.32 -3.39
N LEU A 49 0.27 -21.53 -2.51
CA LEU A 49 0.94 -20.46 -1.78
C LEU A 49 1.64 -19.45 -2.71
N ARG A 50 2.32 -19.91 -3.76
CA ARG A 50 2.90 -19.03 -4.79
C ARG A 50 1.85 -18.22 -5.54
N THR A 51 0.67 -18.81 -5.78
CA THR A 51 -0.45 -18.10 -6.41
C THR A 51 -0.96 -17.00 -5.48
N VAL A 52 -1.15 -17.31 -4.20
CA VAL A 52 -1.53 -16.32 -3.18
C VAL A 52 -0.49 -15.22 -3.07
N GLU A 53 0.80 -15.55 -3.02
CA GLU A 53 1.90 -14.57 -3.00
C GLU A 53 1.81 -13.61 -4.20
N ALA A 54 1.63 -14.15 -5.41
CA ALA A 54 1.51 -13.34 -6.61
C ALA A 54 0.31 -12.39 -6.57
N GLU A 55 -0.85 -12.84 -6.08
CA GLU A 55 -2.03 -11.98 -5.93
C GLU A 55 -1.84 -10.89 -4.86
N LEU A 56 -1.20 -11.21 -3.73
CA LEU A 56 -0.87 -10.22 -2.70
C LEU A 56 0.11 -9.15 -3.23
N LEU A 57 1.11 -9.55 -4.03
CA LEU A 57 2.03 -8.60 -4.68
C LEU A 57 1.32 -7.70 -5.70
N LYS A 58 0.37 -8.25 -6.48
CA LYS A 58 -0.48 -7.44 -7.38
C LYS A 58 -1.32 -6.44 -6.60
N LEU A 59 -1.91 -6.86 -5.47
CA LEU A 59 -2.68 -5.96 -4.61
C LEU A 59 -1.80 -4.84 -4.03
N ALA A 60 -0.56 -5.17 -3.61
CA ALA A 60 0.41 -4.18 -3.16
C ALA A 60 0.66 -3.12 -4.23
N GLU A 61 0.84 -3.55 -5.48
CA GLU A 61 1.07 -2.65 -6.60
C GLU A 61 -0.16 -1.77 -6.89
N ILE A 62 -1.38 -2.31 -6.80
CA ILE A 62 -2.61 -1.53 -6.94
C ILE A 62 -2.69 -0.44 -5.86
N LEU A 63 -2.38 -0.77 -4.59
CA LEU A 63 -2.40 0.18 -3.49
C LEU A 63 -1.29 1.23 -3.61
N ARG A 64 -0.11 0.88 -4.14
CA ARG A 64 0.98 1.83 -4.42
C ARG A 64 0.59 2.88 -5.43
N ARG A 65 -0.28 2.58 -6.40
CA ARG A 65 -0.79 3.59 -7.34
C ARG A 65 -1.56 4.72 -6.64
N LEU A 66 -2.11 4.45 -5.45
CA LEU A 66 -2.76 5.48 -4.61
C LEU A 66 -1.75 6.43 -3.96
N ASP A 67 -0.43 6.17 -4.02
CA ASP A 67 0.59 7.14 -3.60
C ASP A 67 0.63 8.37 -4.51
N ALA A 68 0.20 8.27 -5.77
CA ALA A 68 0.13 9.42 -6.68
C ALA A 68 -0.80 10.53 -6.14
N VAL A 69 -1.77 10.18 -5.29
CA VAL A 69 -2.70 11.13 -4.66
C VAL A 69 -2.00 12.03 -3.63
N LYS A 70 -0.83 11.65 -3.09
CA LYS A 70 -0.04 12.48 -2.16
C LYS A 70 0.44 13.80 -2.79
N ALA A 71 0.70 13.81 -4.11
CA ALA A 71 1.29 14.96 -4.79
C ALA A 71 0.32 16.16 -4.94
N PHE A 72 -0.98 15.91 -4.88
CA PHE A 72 -2.00 16.94 -5.12
C PHE A 72 -2.33 17.81 -3.89
N ALA A 73 -1.92 17.39 -2.68
CA ALA A 73 -2.33 18.05 -1.44
C ALA A 73 -1.25 18.94 -0.81
N ALA A 74 -0.04 19.00 -1.38
CA ALA A 74 1.00 19.90 -0.86
C ALA A 74 0.67 21.36 -1.26
N PRO A 75 0.48 22.28 -0.29
CA PRO A 75 0.39 23.69 -0.62
C PRO A 75 1.71 24.15 -1.25
N ALA A 76 1.62 25.05 -2.23
CA ALA A 76 2.79 25.66 -2.86
C ALA A 76 3.73 26.24 -1.77
N PRO A 77 5.06 26.05 -1.88
CA PRO A 77 5.98 26.60 -0.92
C PRO A 77 5.81 28.12 -0.87
N THR A 78 5.64 28.67 0.34
CA THR A 78 5.65 30.11 0.57
C THR A 78 6.98 30.69 0.10
N PRO A 79 7.00 31.75 -0.74
CA PRO A 79 8.23 32.37 -1.17
C PRO A 79 9.02 32.89 0.04
N PRO A 80 10.37 32.82 0.01
CA PRO A 80 11.20 33.28 1.11
C PRO A 80 10.93 34.77 1.40
N ALA A 81 10.88 35.12 2.68
CA ALA A 81 10.71 36.51 3.11
C ALA A 81 11.84 37.40 2.54
N PRO A 82 11.53 38.64 2.12
CA PRO A 82 12.54 39.54 1.60
C PRO A 82 13.60 39.85 2.68
N PRO A 83 14.88 40.03 2.29
CA PRO A 83 15.93 40.41 3.24
C PRO A 83 15.63 41.78 3.85
N ALA A 84 15.92 41.90 5.16
CA ALA A 84 15.78 43.13 5.95
C ALA A 84 16.82 44.19 5.57
#